data_AF-A0A6F9B5G1-F1
#
_entry.id   AF-A0A6F9B5G1-F1
#
_cell.length_a   1.000
_cell.length_b   1.000
_cell.length_c   1.000
_cell.angle_alpha   90.00
_cell.angle_beta   90.00
_cell.angle_gamma   90.00
#
_symmetry.space_group_name_H-M   'P 1'
#
loop_
_entity.id
_entity.type
_entity.pdbx_description
1 polymer ?
#
loop_
_entity_poly.entity_id
_entity_poly.type
_entity_poly.pdbx_seq_one_letter_code
_entity_poly.pdbx_strand_id
1 'polypeptide(L)'
;MGNNAIKAHLENSQKTGIFQLTGKGLPEFPEELQRLTGNLRTVDLSSNKIEVLPAAIGNFLQMKSLTLNRNKLTSLPDEIGKLKKLETLLLNGNHLTQLPSTVGQLKALRTLSLSGNKFREFPAGLGSLRHLDVLDLSKNHIQAVPAERLKVLRLEENCLELASIPVSILTNSQVSLLSVEGNLFEVKNMRDLQGYEKYMERFTATKKKFA
;
A
#
# COMPACT_ATOMS: atom_id res chain seq x y z
N MET A 1 -31.23 8.43 1.96
CA MET A 1 -30.36 9.63 1.96
C MET A 1 -29.01 9.44 1.25
N GLY A 2 -28.61 8.23 0.82
CA GLY A 2 -27.31 7.99 0.17
C GLY A 2 -27.15 8.55 -1.26
N ASN A 3 -28.20 8.56 -2.08
CA ASN A 3 -28.08 8.92 -3.51
C ASN A 3 -27.82 10.41 -3.78
N ASN A 4 -28.29 11.33 -2.91
CA ASN A 4 -28.04 12.76 -3.11
C ASN A 4 -26.58 13.14 -2.79
N ALA A 5 -25.93 12.44 -1.86
CA ALA A 5 -24.52 12.67 -1.56
C ALA A 5 -23.64 12.25 -2.75
N ILE A 6 -23.90 11.10 -3.37
CA ILE A 6 -23.12 10.60 -4.51
C ILE A 6 -23.21 11.58 -5.70
N LYS A 7 -24.41 12.07 -6.05
CA LYS A 7 -24.59 13.00 -7.17
C LYS A 7 -23.79 14.30 -7.05
N ALA A 8 -23.83 14.95 -5.89
CA ALA A 8 -23.08 16.20 -5.67
C ALA A 8 -21.55 15.98 -5.75
N HIS A 9 -21.06 14.85 -5.23
CA HIS A 9 -19.64 14.52 -5.32
C HIS A 9 -19.23 14.15 -6.75
N LEU A 10 -20.10 13.49 -7.53
CA LEU A 10 -19.84 13.19 -8.94
C LEU A 10 -19.69 14.45 -9.79
N GLU A 11 -20.57 15.44 -9.63
CA GLU A 11 -20.49 16.70 -10.38
C GLU A 11 -19.20 17.47 -10.06
N ASN A 12 -18.81 17.53 -8.78
CA ASN A 12 -17.54 18.13 -8.38
C ASN A 12 -16.34 17.34 -8.94
N SER A 13 -16.43 16.02 -8.93
CA SER A 13 -15.37 15.13 -9.44
C SER A 13 -15.19 15.24 -10.94
N GLN A 14 -16.27 15.51 -11.68
CA GLN A 14 -16.19 15.77 -13.12
C GLN A 14 -15.36 17.02 -13.43
N LYS A 15 -15.38 18.03 -12.56
CA LYS A 15 -14.60 19.26 -12.72
C LYS A 15 -13.17 19.13 -12.19
N THR A 16 -13.00 18.47 -11.05
CA THR A 16 -11.72 18.45 -10.31
C THR A 16 -10.86 17.21 -10.61
N GLY A 17 -11.45 16.12 -11.10
CA GLY A 17 -10.79 14.82 -11.20
C GLY A 17 -10.56 14.15 -9.84
N ILE A 18 -11.17 14.65 -8.77
CA ILE A 18 -11.02 14.15 -7.41
C ILE A 18 -12.40 13.70 -6.91
N PHE A 19 -12.54 12.41 -6.63
CA PHE A 19 -13.72 11.86 -5.99
C PHE A 19 -13.39 11.44 -4.56
N GLN A 20 -14.11 11.99 -3.59
CA GLN A 20 -13.95 11.65 -2.19
C GLN A 20 -15.32 11.37 -1.60
N LEU A 21 -15.51 10.19 -1.02
CA LEU A 21 -16.75 9.83 -0.36
C LEU A 21 -16.46 8.88 0.80
N THR A 22 -16.04 9.45 1.92
CA THR A 22 -15.61 8.70 3.10
C THR A 22 -16.72 8.53 4.13
N GLY A 23 -16.75 7.40 4.85
CA GLY A 23 -17.63 7.28 6.02
C GLY A 23 -19.12 7.18 5.70
N LYS A 24 -19.50 6.83 4.46
CA LYS A 24 -20.92 6.77 4.04
C LYS A 24 -21.50 5.35 4.12
N GLY A 25 -20.70 4.38 4.53
CA GLY A 25 -21.13 3.00 4.67
C GLY A 25 -21.49 2.35 3.32
N LEU A 26 -20.85 2.79 2.23
CA LEU A 26 -21.07 2.23 0.90
C LEU A 26 -20.79 0.73 0.91
N PRO A 27 -21.74 -0.12 0.48
CA PRO A 27 -21.53 -1.57 0.44
C PRO A 27 -20.62 -1.99 -0.73
N GLU A 28 -20.58 -1.17 -1.79
CA GLU A 28 -19.87 -1.47 -3.02
C GLU A 28 -19.24 -0.22 -3.64
N PHE A 29 -18.38 -0.43 -4.65
CA PHE A 29 -17.80 0.64 -5.42
C PHE A 29 -18.89 1.30 -6.31
N PRO A 30 -19.10 2.63 -6.24
CA PRO A 30 -20.17 3.28 -7.00
C PRO A 30 -20.00 3.11 -8.51
N GLU A 31 -20.95 2.45 -9.16
CA GLU A 31 -20.92 2.22 -10.62
C GLU A 31 -20.96 3.52 -11.42
N GLU A 32 -21.55 4.58 -10.87
CA GLU A 32 -21.62 5.89 -11.51
C GLU A 32 -20.24 6.51 -11.77
N LEU A 33 -19.21 6.11 -11.02
CA LEU A 33 -17.83 6.52 -11.25
C LEU A 33 -17.30 6.06 -12.61
N GLN A 34 -17.86 4.98 -13.18
CA GLN A 34 -17.44 4.48 -14.50
C GLN A 34 -17.59 5.55 -15.59
N ARG A 35 -18.53 6.49 -15.43
CA ARG A 35 -18.74 7.62 -16.34
C ARG A 35 -17.62 8.67 -16.29
N LEU A 36 -16.81 8.66 -15.22
CA LEU A 36 -15.74 9.63 -14.97
C LEU A 36 -14.33 9.02 -15.15
N THR A 37 -14.25 7.84 -15.76
CA THR A 37 -12.99 7.10 -16.03
C THR A 37 -11.93 7.92 -16.77
N GLY A 38 -12.35 8.86 -17.63
CA GLY A 38 -11.47 9.73 -18.40
C GLY A 38 -10.82 10.89 -17.63
N ASN A 39 -11.36 11.28 -16.45
CA ASN A 39 -10.87 12.46 -15.72
C ASN A 39 -10.43 12.17 -14.28
N LEU A 40 -10.85 11.06 -13.68
CA LEU A 40 -10.52 10.77 -12.29
C LEU A 40 -9.03 10.46 -12.11
N ARG A 41 -8.40 11.29 -11.26
CA ARG A 41 -6.99 11.21 -10.85
C ARG A 41 -6.86 10.73 -9.42
N THR A 42 -7.78 11.14 -8.55
CA THR A 42 -7.74 10.81 -7.12
C THR A 42 -9.09 10.27 -6.70
N VAL A 43 -9.09 9.10 -6.09
CA VAL A 43 -10.28 8.48 -5.51
C VAL A 43 -10.01 8.15 -4.05
N ASP A 44 -10.85 8.67 -3.16
CA ASP A 44 -10.88 8.31 -1.75
C ASP A 44 -12.26 7.77 -1.36
N LEU A 45 -12.30 6.51 -1.00
CA LEU A 45 -13.48 5.77 -0.56
C LEU A 45 -13.24 5.17 0.84
N SER A 46 -12.43 5.84 1.66
CA SER A 46 -12.07 5.34 2.99
C SER A 46 -13.24 5.26 3.95
N SER A 47 -13.17 4.35 4.93
CA SER A 47 -14.19 4.14 5.97
C SER A 47 -15.57 3.81 5.41
N ASN A 48 -15.64 2.97 4.38
CA ASN A 48 -16.88 2.42 3.86
C ASN A 48 -16.97 0.92 4.19
N LYS A 49 -17.86 0.19 3.53
CA LYS A 49 -18.08 -1.24 3.72
C LYS A 49 -17.83 -2.02 2.42
N ILE A 50 -16.96 -1.50 1.55
CA ILE A 50 -16.69 -2.09 0.24
C ILE A 50 -15.99 -3.43 0.44
N GLU A 51 -16.60 -4.50 -0.04
CA GLU A 51 -16.07 -5.87 0.07
C GLU A 51 -15.30 -6.30 -1.18
N VAL A 52 -15.70 -5.81 -2.36
CA VAL A 52 -15.11 -6.14 -3.65
C VAL A 52 -14.90 -4.88 -4.48
N LEU A 53 -13.74 -4.78 -5.13
CA LEU A 53 -13.51 -3.81 -6.19
C LEU A 53 -13.89 -4.41 -7.54
N PRO A 54 -14.69 -3.71 -8.37
CA PRO A 54 -15.06 -4.21 -9.69
C PRO A 54 -13.87 -4.17 -10.65
N ALA A 55 -13.86 -5.07 -11.64
CA ALA A 55 -12.89 -5.05 -12.74
C ALA A 55 -12.85 -3.70 -13.49
N ALA A 56 -13.97 -2.96 -13.45
CA ALA A 56 -14.06 -1.60 -13.99
C ALA A 56 -13.04 -0.62 -13.38
N ILE A 57 -12.43 -0.92 -12.22
CA ILE A 57 -11.33 -0.13 -11.66
C ILE A 57 -10.15 0.01 -12.65
N GLY A 58 -9.95 -0.96 -13.55
CA GLY A 58 -8.92 -0.89 -14.58
C GLY A 58 -9.16 0.16 -15.67
N ASN A 59 -10.38 0.73 -15.75
CA ASN A 59 -10.73 1.72 -16.78
C ASN A 59 -10.30 3.15 -16.41
N PHE A 60 -9.92 3.40 -15.15
CA PHE A 60 -9.52 4.72 -14.66
C PHE A 60 -8.04 5.03 -14.99
N LEU A 61 -7.70 5.05 -16.27
CA LEU A 61 -6.31 5.11 -16.75
C LEU A 61 -5.54 6.40 -16.36
N GLN A 62 -6.25 7.44 -15.92
CA GLN A 62 -5.66 8.69 -15.42
C GLN A 62 -5.45 8.71 -13.90
N MET A 63 -5.84 7.64 -13.19
CA MET A 63 -5.75 7.56 -11.74
C MET A 63 -4.30 7.56 -11.28
N LYS A 64 -4.01 8.47 -10.34
CA LYS A 64 -2.72 8.65 -9.66
C LYS A 64 -2.76 8.22 -8.20
N SER A 65 -3.91 8.40 -7.54
CA SER A 65 -4.08 8.05 -6.13
C SER A 65 -5.38 7.30 -5.91
N LEU A 66 -5.29 6.13 -5.27
CA LEU A 66 -6.43 5.32 -4.85
C LEU A 66 -6.34 5.04 -3.35
N THR A 67 -7.33 5.51 -2.61
CA THR A 67 -7.43 5.33 -1.16
C THR A 67 -8.72 4.59 -0.82
N LEU A 68 -8.58 3.40 -0.23
CA LEU A 68 -9.67 2.51 0.17
C LEU A 68 -9.45 2.02 1.61
N ASN A 69 -8.88 2.86 2.46
CA ASN A 69 -8.58 2.51 3.84
C ASN A 69 -9.87 2.18 4.62
N ARG A 70 -9.81 1.28 5.60
CA ARG A 70 -10.93 0.91 6.48
C ARG A 70 -12.16 0.48 5.68
N ASN A 71 -11.97 -0.45 4.76
CA ASN A 71 -13.04 -1.16 4.05
C ASN A 71 -12.98 -2.65 4.43
N LYS A 72 -13.70 -3.50 3.69
CA LYS A 72 -13.76 -4.94 3.94
C LYS A 72 -13.17 -5.76 2.80
N LEU A 73 -12.24 -5.17 2.03
CA LEU A 73 -11.69 -5.81 0.83
C LEU A 73 -10.98 -7.11 1.20
N THR A 74 -11.37 -8.21 0.56
CA THR A 74 -10.76 -9.54 0.72
C THR A 74 -9.76 -9.86 -0.38
N SER A 75 -9.93 -9.27 -1.56
CA SER A 75 -9.02 -9.34 -2.71
C SER A 75 -9.04 -8.05 -3.52
N LEU A 76 -8.09 -7.91 -4.45
CA LEU A 76 -8.11 -6.91 -5.50
C LEU A 76 -8.28 -7.60 -6.86
N PRO A 77 -8.99 -6.98 -7.81
CA PRO A 77 -9.11 -7.50 -9.17
C PRO A 77 -7.78 -7.38 -9.92
N ASP A 78 -7.52 -8.30 -10.85
CA ASP A 78 -6.32 -8.30 -11.69
C ASP A 78 -6.21 -7.01 -12.53
N GLU A 79 -7.33 -6.38 -12.83
CA GLU A 79 -7.43 -5.12 -13.56
C GLU A 79 -6.75 -3.94 -12.84
N ILE A 80 -6.44 -4.05 -11.54
CA ILE A 80 -5.66 -3.02 -10.85
C ILE A 80 -4.33 -2.75 -11.57
N GLY A 81 -3.73 -3.79 -12.15
CA GLY A 81 -2.48 -3.68 -12.92
C GLY A 81 -2.59 -2.79 -14.16
N LYS A 82 -3.78 -2.47 -14.65
CA LYS A 82 -3.99 -1.56 -15.79
C LYS A 82 -3.72 -0.09 -15.43
N LEU A 83 -3.71 0.27 -14.15
CA LEU A 83 -3.52 1.63 -13.66
C LEU A 83 -2.04 2.08 -13.73
N LYS A 84 -1.48 2.19 -14.93
CA LYS A 84 -0.04 2.46 -15.14
C LYS A 84 0.44 3.80 -14.58
N LYS A 85 -0.48 4.74 -14.32
CA LYS A 85 -0.20 6.07 -13.75
C LYS A 85 -0.40 6.13 -12.23
N LEU A 86 -0.77 5.03 -11.58
CA LEU A 86 -1.00 5.02 -10.15
C LEU A 86 0.32 5.20 -9.41
N GLU A 87 0.41 6.27 -8.62
CA GLU A 87 1.57 6.65 -7.82
C GLU A 87 1.37 6.27 -6.35
N THR A 88 0.13 6.29 -5.86
CA THR A 88 -0.22 6.00 -4.46
C THR A 88 -1.40 5.03 -4.37
N LEU A 89 -1.22 3.95 -3.61
CA LEU A 89 -2.25 2.96 -3.32
C LEU A 89 -2.32 2.71 -1.80
N LEU A 90 -3.43 3.10 -1.17
CA LEU A 90 -3.65 2.95 0.26
C LEU A 90 -4.83 2.02 0.52
N LEU A 91 -4.55 0.89 1.17
CA LEU A 91 -5.46 -0.23 1.42
C LEU A 91 -5.46 -0.64 2.90
N ASN A 92 -5.16 0.31 3.79
CA ASN A 92 -4.99 0.02 5.21
C ASN A 92 -6.31 -0.42 5.86
N GLY A 93 -6.27 -1.34 6.83
CA GLY A 93 -7.46 -1.75 7.59
C GLY A 93 -8.48 -2.47 6.71
N ASN A 94 -8.04 -3.43 5.91
CA ASN A 94 -8.88 -4.29 5.09
C ASN A 94 -8.71 -5.76 5.52
N HIS A 95 -9.16 -6.71 4.72
CA HIS A 95 -9.05 -8.15 4.98
C HIS A 95 -8.24 -8.88 3.90
N LEU A 96 -7.32 -8.17 3.24
CA LEU A 96 -6.49 -8.72 2.17
C LEU A 96 -5.52 -9.76 2.73
N THR A 97 -5.46 -10.92 2.06
CA THR A 97 -4.49 -11.99 2.35
C THR A 97 -3.38 -12.08 1.32
N GLN A 98 -3.65 -11.60 0.10
CA GLN A 98 -2.75 -11.61 -1.05
C GLN A 98 -3.03 -10.41 -1.96
N LEU A 99 -2.06 -10.08 -2.82
CA LEU A 99 -2.24 -9.16 -3.94
C LEU A 99 -2.24 -9.95 -5.25
N PRO A 100 -2.98 -9.49 -6.28
CA PRO A 100 -2.87 -10.08 -7.60
C PRO A 100 -1.45 -9.85 -8.16
N SER A 101 -0.96 -10.80 -8.96
CA SER A 101 0.36 -10.72 -9.59
C SER A 101 0.50 -9.50 -10.50
N THR A 102 -0.62 -8.97 -10.98
CA THR A 102 -0.69 -7.77 -11.82
C THR A 102 -0.33 -6.48 -11.09
N VAL A 103 -0.27 -6.46 -9.75
CA VAL A 103 0.24 -5.31 -8.97
C VAL A 103 1.66 -4.94 -9.41
N GLY A 104 2.48 -5.94 -9.77
CA GLY A 104 3.83 -5.70 -10.30
C GLY A 104 3.87 -4.86 -11.59
N GLN A 105 2.74 -4.74 -12.29
CA GLN A 105 2.66 -3.93 -13.50
C GLN A 105 2.43 -2.43 -13.24
N LEU A 106 2.24 -2.01 -11.98
CA LEU A 106 2.04 -0.62 -11.57
C LEU A 106 3.37 0.15 -11.56
N LYS A 107 3.96 0.35 -12.73
CA LYS A 107 5.32 0.90 -12.88
C LYS A 107 5.52 2.28 -12.25
N ALA A 108 4.48 3.09 -12.11
CA ALA A 108 4.56 4.42 -11.50
C ALA A 108 4.38 4.43 -9.97
N LEU A 109 4.10 3.28 -9.34
CA LEU A 109 3.74 3.22 -7.93
C LEU A 109 4.95 3.57 -7.06
N ARG A 110 4.75 4.57 -6.18
CA ARG A 110 5.76 5.08 -5.24
C ARG A 110 5.42 4.74 -3.80
N THR A 111 4.14 4.71 -3.47
CA THR A 111 3.65 4.46 -2.12
C THR A 111 2.60 3.37 -2.15
N LEU A 112 2.84 2.29 -1.41
CA LEU A 112 1.90 1.20 -1.18
C LEU A 112 1.73 1.00 0.33
N SER A 113 0.49 1.10 0.80
CA SER A 113 0.16 0.91 2.21
C SER A 113 -0.88 -0.18 2.36
N LEU A 114 -0.53 -1.24 3.08
CA LEU A 114 -1.30 -2.46 3.31
C LEU A 114 -1.39 -2.77 4.81
N SER A 115 -1.22 -1.74 5.65
CA SER A 115 -1.21 -1.92 7.10
C SER A 115 -2.56 -2.40 7.62
N GLY A 116 -2.60 -3.29 8.60
CA GLY A 116 -3.87 -3.76 9.17
C GLY A 116 -4.65 -4.66 8.22
N ASN A 117 -3.96 -5.61 7.59
CA ASN A 117 -4.53 -6.64 6.73
C ASN A 117 -4.22 -8.04 7.30
N LYS A 118 -4.36 -9.09 6.49
CA LYS A 118 -4.17 -10.49 6.90
C LYS A 118 -3.04 -11.17 6.11
N PHE A 119 -2.04 -10.42 5.66
CA PHE A 119 -0.89 -10.98 4.95
C PHE A 119 -0.06 -11.87 5.89
N ARG A 120 0.19 -13.11 5.47
CA ARG A 120 1.09 -14.05 6.17
C ARG A 120 2.48 -14.11 5.53
N GLU A 121 2.53 -13.80 4.25
CA GLU A 121 3.73 -13.78 3.43
C GLU A 121 3.88 -12.39 2.80
N PHE A 122 5.10 -12.08 2.38
CA PHE A 122 5.34 -10.85 1.66
C PHE A 122 4.65 -10.89 0.28
N PRO A 123 3.94 -9.84 -0.15
CA PRO A 123 3.17 -9.89 -1.39
C PRO A 123 4.06 -10.14 -2.62
N ALA A 124 3.75 -11.19 -3.37
CA ALA A 124 4.42 -11.50 -4.63
C ALA A 124 4.21 -10.39 -5.67
N GLY A 125 5.19 -10.21 -6.56
CA GLY A 125 5.12 -9.22 -7.66
C GLY A 125 5.63 -7.83 -7.29
N LEU A 126 5.81 -7.50 -6.01
CA LEU A 126 6.37 -6.21 -5.58
C LEU A 126 7.82 -5.98 -6.06
N GLY A 127 8.61 -7.04 -6.23
CA GLY A 127 9.99 -6.93 -6.71
C GLY A 127 10.13 -6.38 -8.15
N SER A 128 9.05 -6.32 -8.92
CA SER A 128 9.05 -5.67 -10.24
C SER A 128 8.82 -4.15 -10.18
N LEU A 129 8.41 -3.61 -9.03
CA LEU A 129 8.11 -2.20 -8.81
C LEU A 129 9.37 -1.39 -8.54
N ARG A 130 10.06 -0.99 -9.61
CA ARG A 130 11.36 -0.26 -9.53
C ARG A 130 11.28 1.14 -8.92
N HIS A 131 10.09 1.71 -8.81
CA HIS A 131 9.86 3.06 -8.30
C HIS A 131 9.15 3.09 -6.94
N LEU A 132 8.93 1.91 -6.33
CA LEU A 132 8.28 1.82 -5.02
C LEU A 132 9.27 2.30 -3.95
N ASP A 133 9.01 3.49 -3.41
CA ASP A 133 9.84 4.11 -2.40
C ASP A 133 9.38 3.70 -0.99
N VAL A 134 8.07 3.62 -0.78
CA VAL A 134 7.44 3.38 0.53
C VAL A 134 6.52 2.17 0.47
N LEU A 135 6.80 1.18 1.32
CA LEU A 135 5.92 0.04 1.56
C LEU A 135 5.61 -0.06 3.06
N ASP A 136 4.32 -0.05 3.38
CA ASP A 136 3.82 -0.27 4.73
C ASP A 136 3.02 -1.57 4.80
N LEU A 137 3.53 -2.53 5.56
CA LEU A 137 2.93 -3.84 5.82
C LEU A 137 2.69 -4.04 7.32
N SER A 138 2.65 -2.96 8.11
CA SER A 138 2.49 -3.04 9.56
C SER A 138 1.16 -3.65 9.98
N LYS A 139 1.03 -4.27 11.15
CA LYS A 139 -0.21 -4.89 11.64
C LYS A 139 -0.71 -5.98 10.68
N ASN A 140 0.17 -6.89 10.29
CA ASN A 140 -0.13 -8.08 9.50
C ASN A 140 0.38 -9.32 10.26
N HIS A 141 0.47 -10.48 9.60
CA HIS A 141 0.95 -11.74 10.17
C HIS A 141 2.21 -12.23 9.44
N ILE A 142 3.02 -11.30 8.91
CA ILE A 142 4.17 -11.63 8.07
C ILE A 142 5.27 -12.26 8.92
N GLN A 143 5.80 -13.38 8.43
CA GLN A 143 6.85 -14.15 9.13
C GLN A 143 8.23 -14.05 8.48
N ALA A 144 8.31 -13.59 7.23
CA ALA A 144 9.57 -13.45 6.49
C ALA A 144 9.58 -12.21 5.60
N VAL A 145 10.76 -11.58 5.49
CA VAL A 145 10.97 -10.39 4.67
C VAL A 145 11.91 -10.74 3.51
N PRO A 146 11.54 -10.47 2.25
CA PRO A 146 12.45 -10.62 1.12
C PRO A 146 13.44 -9.45 1.04
N ALA A 147 14.55 -9.69 0.34
CA ALA A 147 15.58 -8.68 0.09
C ALA A 147 15.14 -7.72 -1.04
N GLU A 148 14.21 -6.81 -0.76
CA GLU A 148 13.67 -5.89 -1.76
C GLU A 148 14.35 -4.53 -1.78
N ARG A 149 14.30 -3.87 -2.94
CA ARG A 149 14.91 -2.55 -3.21
C ARG A 149 13.96 -1.42 -2.83
N LEU A 150 13.66 -1.28 -1.54
CA LEU A 150 12.77 -0.23 -1.02
C LEU A 150 13.59 0.86 -0.33
N LYS A 151 13.07 2.08 -0.23
CA LYS A 151 13.69 3.12 0.63
C LYS A 151 13.16 3.06 2.06
N VAL A 152 11.84 2.89 2.18
CA VAL A 152 11.10 2.84 3.44
C VAL A 152 10.30 1.54 3.46
N LEU A 153 10.53 0.73 4.48
CA LEU A 153 9.81 -0.50 4.74
C LEU A 153 9.31 -0.49 6.19
N ARG A 154 7.99 -0.50 6.37
CA ARG A 154 7.36 -0.61 7.69
C ARG A 154 6.73 -1.99 7.85
N LEU A 155 7.11 -2.67 8.93
CA LEU A 155 6.71 -4.02 9.30
C LEU A 155 6.37 -4.06 10.79
N GLU A 156 5.88 -2.96 11.36
CA GLU A 156 5.52 -2.88 12.77
C GLU A 156 4.40 -3.86 13.09
N GLU A 157 4.34 -4.40 14.31
CA GLU A 157 3.26 -5.31 14.76
C GLU A 157 3.01 -6.49 13.79
N ASN A 158 4.04 -7.27 13.49
CA ASN A 158 3.98 -8.48 12.66
C ASN A 158 4.48 -9.72 13.44
N CYS A 159 4.61 -10.86 12.76
CA CYS A 159 5.08 -12.11 13.35
C CYS A 159 6.54 -12.44 12.95
N LEU A 160 7.39 -11.43 12.73
CA LEU A 160 8.77 -11.66 12.33
C LEU A 160 9.60 -12.16 13.51
N GLU A 161 10.38 -13.21 13.28
CA GLU A 161 11.48 -13.59 14.16
C GLU A 161 12.76 -12.86 13.73
N LEU A 162 13.74 -12.73 14.63
CA LEU A 162 15.00 -12.06 14.32
C LEU A 162 15.73 -12.74 13.14
N ALA A 163 15.69 -14.08 13.09
CA ALA A 163 16.28 -14.88 12.01
C ALA A 163 15.62 -14.64 10.63
N SER A 164 14.38 -14.14 10.64
CA SER A 164 13.63 -13.83 9.41
C SER A 164 14.01 -12.50 8.78
N ILE A 165 14.88 -11.70 9.43
CA ILE A 165 15.45 -10.48 8.86
C ILE A 165 16.70 -10.85 8.06
N PRO A 166 16.67 -10.77 6.72
CA PRO A 166 17.81 -11.20 5.92
C PRO A 166 18.96 -10.20 6.06
N VAL A 167 20.19 -10.69 6.27
CA VAL A 167 21.41 -9.85 6.35
C VAL A 167 21.56 -8.91 5.15
N SER A 168 21.06 -9.31 3.97
CA SER A 168 21.06 -8.48 2.76
C SER A 168 20.25 -7.19 2.91
N ILE A 169 19.21 -7.14 3.75
CA ILE A 169 18.46 -5.90 4.02
C ILE A 169 19.30 -4.89 4.81
N LEU A 170 20.20 -5.39 5.66
CA LEU A 170 21.09 -4.58 6.48
C LEU A 170 22.37 -4.18 5.72
N THR A 171 22.88 -5.04 4.86
CA THR A 171 24.14 -4.83 4.15
C THR A 171 23.96 -4.15 2.79
N ASN A 172 23.26 -4.81 1.87
CA ASN A 172 23.30 -4.50 0.43
C ASN A 172 22.01 -3.86 -0.10
N SER A 173 20.97 -3.74 0.71
CA SER A 173 19.71 -3.11 0.32
C SER A 173 19.77 -1.58 0.35
N GLN A 174 18.81 -0.96 -0.33
CA GLN A 174 18.56 0.48 -0.33
C GLN A 174 17.65 0.93 0.82
N VAL A 175 17.17 0.00 1.66
CA VAL A 175 16.31 0.31 2.80
C VAL A 175 17.07 1.21 3.76
N SER A 176 16.54 2.41 3.91
CA SER A 176 17.06 3.49 4.74
C SER A 176 16.25 3.68 6.00
N LEU A 177 14.96 3.33 5.97
CA LEU A 177 14.07 3.33 7.12
C LEU A 177 13.39 1.96 7.18
N LEU A 178 13.78 1.15 8.15
CA LEU A 178 13.17 -0.12 8.49
C LEU A 178 12.51 -0.02 9.86
N SER A 179 11.18 -0.03 9.89
CA SER A 179 10.42 -0.12 11.15
C SER A 179 10.00 -1.58 11.40
N VAL A 180 10.43 -2.16 12.52
CA VAL A 180 10.14 -3.57 12.89
C VAL A 180 9.69 -3.69 14.35
N GLU A 181 9.19 -2.61 14.94
CA GLU A 181 8.70 -2.60 16.33
C GLU A 181 7.49 -3.53 16.49
N GLY A 182 7.34 -4.17 17.65
CA GLY A 182 6.18 -5.06 17.92
C GLY A 182 6.21 -6.40 17.18
N ASN A 183 7.37 -6.88 16.74
CA ASN A 183 7.56 -8.24 16.21
C ASN A 183 7.95 -9.24 17.32
N LEU A 184 8.21 -10.50 16.97
CA LEU A 184 8.55 -11.59 17.90
C LEU A 184 10.02 -11.53 18.40
N PHE A 185 10.64 -10.35 18.35
CA PHE A 185 11.99 -10.09 18.86
C PHE A 185 12.10 -8.67 19.41
N GLU A 186 13.03 -8.45 20.32
CA GLU A 186 13.34 -7.11 20.80
C GLU A 186 14.21 -6.37 19.78
N VAL A 187 13.80 -5.16 19.37
CA VAL A 187 14.51 -4.36 18.35
C VAL A 187 15.99 -4.13 18.70
N LYS A 188 16.34 -4.10 20.00
CA LYS A 188 17.73 -3.97 20.46
C LYS A 188 18.64 -5.12 19.99
N ASN A 189 18.09 -6.32 19.78
CA ASN A 189 18.82 -7.51 19.33
C ASN A 189 19.24 -7.42 17.85
N MET A 190 18.66 -6.48 17.09
CA MET A 190 19.10 -6.20 15.71
C MET A 190 20.55 -5.68 15.66
N ARG A 191 21.05 -5.09 16.76
CA ARG A 191 22.42 -4.57 16.84
C ARG A 191 23.48 -5.63 16.65
N ASP A 192 23.15 -6.87 17.01
CA ASP A 192 24.06 -8.02 16.91
C ASP A 192 24.05 -8.65 15.51
N LEU A 193 23.13 -8.22 14.62
CA LEU A 193 23.07 -8.72 13.26
C LEU A 193 24.20 -8.17 12.39
N GLN A 194 24.77 -9.05 11.57
CA GLN A 194 25.78 -8.67 10.60
C GLN A 194 25.25 -7.56 9.67
N GLY A 195 26.01 -6.47 9.56
CA GLY A 195 25.68 -5.34 8.70
C GLY A 195 24.72 -4.31 9.29
N TYR A 196 24.32 -4.45 10.57
CA TYR A 196 23.50 -3.45 11.26
C TYR A 196 24.13 -2.04 11.23
N GLU A 197 25.44 -1.94 11.40
CA GLU A 197 26.18 -0.67 11.31
C GLU A 197 25.99 0.02 9.96
N LYS A 198 26.11 -0.73 8.84
CA LYS A 198 25.86 -0.21 7.48
C LYS A 198 24.42 0.31 7.33
N TYR A 199 23.44 -0.40 7.90
CA TYR A 199 22.07 0.08 7.93
C TYR A 199 21.94 1.38 8.74
N MET A 200 22.57 1.47 9.92
CA MET A 200 22.53 2.66 10.77
C MET A 200 23.17 3.89 10.11
N GLU A 201 24.23 3.71 9.33
CA GLU A 201 24.80 4.77 8.48
C GLU A 201 23.75 5.29 7.46
N ARG A 202 23.08 4.38 6.74
CA ARG A 202 22.02 4.73 5.78
C ARG A 202 20.85 5.45 6.46
N PHE A 203 20.40 4.94 7.61
CA PHE A 203 19.33 5.53 8.41
C PHE A 203 19.69 6.95 8.85
N THR A 204 20.89 7.14 9.40
CA THR A 204 21.36 8.45 9.89
C THR A 204 21.52 9.46 8.75
N ALA A 205 22.08 9.04 7.61
CA ALA A 205 22.21 9.87 6.42
C ALA A 205 20.85 10.32 5.88
N THR A 206 19.83 9.47 6.00
CA THR A 206 18.48 9.77 5.54
C THR A 206 17.75 10.67 6.53
N LYS A 207 17.86 10.44 7.84
CA LYS A 207 17.27 11.29 8.88
C LYS A 207 17.78 12.73 8.81
N LYS A 208 19.08 12.94 8.50
CA LYS A 208 19.68 14.26 8.28
C LYS A 208 19.15 15.01 7.04
N LYS A 209 18.50 14.32 6.10
CA LYS A 209 17.85 14.97 4.94
C LYS A 209 16.41 15.42 5.22
N PHE A 210 15.84 14.98 6.35
CA PHE A 210 14.47 15.28 6.77
C PHE A 210 14.41 16.16 8.04
N ALA A 211 15.55 16.60 8.57
CA ALA A 211 15.68 17.52 9.70
C ALA A 211 16.29 18.84 9.20
#